data_AF-A0A8T6A8R8-F1
#
_entry.id   AF-A0A8T6A8R8-F1
#
_cell.length_a   1.000
_cell.length_b   1.000
_cell.length_c   1.000
_cell.angle_alpha   90.00
_cell.angle_beta   90.00
_cell.angle_gamma   90.00
#
_symmetry.space_group_name_H-M   'P 1'
#
loop_
_entity.id
_entity.type
_entity.pdbx_description
1 polymer ?
#
loop_
_entity_poly.entity_id
_entity_poly.type
_entity_poly.pdbx_seq_one_letter_code
_entity_poly.pdbx_strand_id
1 'polypeptide(L)'
;AVFDETDSIDSHVEDTLIAGAGICDRHAVEFVASNARSCVQWLIDQGVLFDTHIQPNGEESYHLTREGGHSHRRILHAADATGREVETTLVSKALNHPNIRVLERSNAVDLIVSDKIGLPGTRRVVGAWVWNRNKETVETCHAKAVVLATGGASKVYQYTTNPDISSGDGIAMAWRAGCRVANLEFNQFHPTALYHPQARNFLLTEALRGEGAYLKRPDGTRFMPDFDERGELAPRDIVARAIDHEMKRLGADCMFLDISHK
;
A
#
# COMPACT_ATOMS: atom_id res chain seq x y z
N ALA A 1 12.31 1.69 5.64
CA ALA A 1 12.80 2.45 6.82
C ALA A 1 14.31 2.28 6.89
N VAL A 2 15.05 3.31 7.28
CA VAL A 2 16.53 3.27 7.26
C VAL A 2 17.02 2.48 8.48
N PHE A 3 17.35 1.21 8.27
CA PHE A 3 17.90 0.29 9.27
C PHE A 3 19.38 -0.04 9.03
N ASP A 4 19.86 0.18 7.81
CA ASP A 4 21.23 -0.08 7.38
C ASP A 4 22.09 1.19 7.54
N GLU A 5 23.37 1.02 7.92
CA GLU A 5 24.32 2.15 8.10
C GLU A 5 24.76 2.78 6.77
N THR A 6 24.65 2.03 5.66
CA THR A 6 24.95 2.51 4.31
C THR A 6 23.78 3.24 3.65
N ASP A 7 22.61 3.26 4.30
CA ASP A 7 21.42 3.99 3.86
C ASP A 7 21.24 5.28 4.69
N SER A 8 20.52 6.26 4.15
CA SER A 8 20.25 7.54 4.81
C SER A 8 18.80 7.98 4.61
N ILE A 9 18.32 8.79 5.57
CA ILE A 9 16.99 9.41 5.46
C ILE A 9 16.95 10.31 4.21
N ASP A 10 18.02 11.04 3.93
CA ASP A 10 18.12 11.92 2.77
C ASP A 10 17.96 11.14 1.46
N SER A 11 18.63 10.00 1.31
CA SER A 11 18.45 9.11 0.17
C SER A 11 17.00 8.60 0.07
N HIS A 12 16.36 8.27 1.19
CA HIS A 12 14.95 7.84 1.18
C HIS A 12 14.01 8.94 0.70
N VAL A 13 14.26 10.17 1.16
CA VAL A 13 13.51 11.36 0.76
C VAL A 13 13.69 11.60 -0.73
N GLU A 14 14.91 11.57 -1.23
CA GLU A 14 15.22 11.77 -2.65
C GLU A 14 14.56 10.71 -3.54
N ASP A 15 14.70 9.42 -3.21
CA ASP A 15 14.02 8.31 -3.89
C ASP A 15 12.50 8.58 -3.99
N THR A 16 11.87 9.01 -2.90
CA THR A 16 10.43 9.30 -2.83
C THR A 16 10.04 10.50 -3.69
N LEU A 17 10.82 11.58 -3.66
CA LEU A 17 10.55 12.79 -4.45
C LEU A 17 10.69 12.53 -5.96
N ILE A 18 11.70 11.74 -6.36
CA ILE A 18 11.92 11.33 -7.75
C ILE A 18 10.78 10.44 -8.22
N ALA A 19 10.44 9.39 -7.46
CA ALA A 19 9.35 8.48 -7.79
C ALA A 19 7.96 9.17 -7.77
N GLY A 20 7.82 10.24 -6.99
CA GLY A 20 6.61 11.07 -6.92
C GLY A 20 6.47 12.12 -8.03
N ALA A 21 7.35 12.08 -9.05
CA ALA A 21 7.25 12.90 -10.26
C ALA A 21 7.16 14.42 -10.01
N GLY A 22 7.84 14.92 -8.98
CA GLY A 22 8.06 16.36 -8.76
C GLY A 22 6.91 17.13 -8.10
N ILE A 23 5.83 16.47 -7.68
CA ILE A 23 4.67 17.13 -7.03
C ILE A 23 4.46 16.71 -5.57
N CYS A 24 5.38 15.91 -5.00
CA CYS A 24 5.36 15.58 -3.59
C CYS A 24 5.51 16.83 -2.71
N ASP A 25 4.75 16.86 -1.61
CA ASP A 25 5.02 17.78 -0.51
C ASP A 25 6.27 17.31 0.24
N ARG A 26 7.38 18.04 0.06
CA ARG A 26 8.67 17.71 0.67
C ARG A 26 8.59 17.63 2.20
N HIS A 27 7.82 18.51 2.85
CA HIS A 27 7.69 18.48 4.30
C HIS A 27 7.05 17.16 4.77
N ALA A 28 6.00 16.72 4.08
CA ALA A 28 5.35 15.44 4.38
C ALA A 28 6.29 14.25 4.14
N VAL A 29 7.06 14.27 3.04
CA VAL A 29 8.03 13.20 2.72
C VAL A 29 9.13 13.12 3.76
N GLU A 30 9.76 14.25 4.11
CA GLU A 30 10.82 14.31 5.14
C GLU A 30 10.28 13.85 6.50
N PHE A 31 9.08 14.31 6.88
CA PHE A 31 8.43 13.90 8.12
C PHE A 31 8.19 12.40 8.17
N VAL A 32 7.62 11.79 7.13
CA VAL A 32 7.35 10.35 7.12
C VAL A 32 8.66 9.55 7.09
N ALA A 33 9.60 9.92 6.23
CA ALA A 33 10.86 9.20 6.07
C ALA A 33 11.69 9.18 7.37
N SER A 34 11.77 10.32 8.06
CA SER A 34 12.50 10.46 9.33
C SER A 34 11.86 9.69 10.50
N ASN A 35 10.54 9.50 10.49
CA ASN A 35 9.84 8.78 11.56
C ASN A 35 9.69 7.27 11.30
N ALA A 36 9.93 6.81 10.08
CA ALA A 36 9.66 5.43 9.66
C ALA A 36 10.35 4.37 10.54
N ARG A 37 11.63 4.57 10.92
CA ARG A 37 12.35 3.61 11.77
C ARG A 37 11.69 3.44 13.13
N SER A 38 11.30 4.53 13.78
CA SER A 38 10.64 4.47 15.09
C SER A 38 9.27 3.79 15.00
N CYS A 39 8.48 4.09 13.97
CA CYS A 39 7.20 3.42 13.76
C CYS A 39 7.35 1.92 13.49
N VAL A 40 8.37 1.51 12.74
CA VAL A 40 8.64 0.08 12.51
C VAL A 40 9.20 -0.61 13.75
N GLN A 41 10.04 0.08 14.53
CA GLN A 41 10.47 -0.44 15.83
C GLN A 41 9.27 -0.67 16.76
N TRP A 42 8.30 0.24 16.76
CA TRP A 42 7.06 0.02 17.51
C TRP A 42 6.32 -1.24 17.08
N LEU A 43 6.27 -1.57 15.78
CA LEU A 43 5.68 -2.83 15.29
C LEU A 43 6.44 -4.06 15.80
N ILE A 44 7.77 -4.00 15.79
CA ILE A 44 8.63 -5.04 16.35
C ILE A 44 8.34 -5.22 17.85
N ASP A 45 8.21 -4.11 18.58
CA ASP A 45 7.89 -4.12 20.02
C ASP A 45 6.47 -4.66 20.29
N GLN A 46 5.55 -4.54 19.32
CA GLN A 46 4.25 -5.22 19.35
C GLN A 46 4.35 -6.73 19.05
N GLY A 47 5.50 -7.22 18.61
CA GLY A 47 5.75 -8.64 18.32
C GLY A 47 5.59 -9.00 16.85
N VAL A 48 5.61 -8.03 15.92
CA VAL A 48 5.71 -8.34 14.49
C VAL A 48 7.10 -8.91 14.23
N LEU A 49 7.15 -10.09 13.62
CA LEU A 49 8.40 -10.76 13.27
C LEU A 49 8.78 -10.39 11.83
N PHE A 50 9.97 -9.84 11.67
CA PHE A 50 10.60 -9.62 10.38
C PHE A 50 11.77 -10.59 10.22
N ASP A 51 12.05 -10.98 8.98
CA ASP A 51 13.11 -11.93 8.68
C ASP A 51 14.48 -11.36 9.09
N THR A 52 15.29 -12.19 9.74
CA THR A 52 16.67 -11.88 10.11
C THR A 52 17.63 -12.71 9.27
N HIS A 53 18.86 -12.24 9.16
CA HIS A 53 19.97 -12.99 8.58
C HIS A 53 21.22 -12.79 9.43
N ILE A 54 22.10 -13.79 9.38
CA ILE A 54 23.42 -13.72 9.99
C ILE A 54 24.36 -13.14 8.94
N GLN A 55 24.95 -11.99 9.26
CA GLN A 55 25.94 -11.34 8.41
C GLN A 55 27.24 -12.16 8.35
N PRO A 56 28.11 -11.96 7.34
CA PRO A 56 29.41 -12.65 7.26
C PRO A 56 30.31 -12.44 8.47
N ASN A 57 30.13 -11.34 9.21
CA ASN A 57 30.85 -11.03 10.46
C ASN A 57 30.30 -11.80 11.70
N GLY A 58 29.21 -12.56 11.54
CA GLY A 58 28.56 -13.35 12.59
C GLY A 58 27.47 -12.61 13.37
N GLU A 59 27.21 -11.34 13.09
CA GLU A 59 26.14 -10.57 13.75
C GLU A 59 24.78 -10.84 13.11
N GLU A 60 23.73 -10.88 13.92
CA GLU A 60 22.36 -10.96 13.44
C GLU A 60 21.84 -9.57 13.07
N SER A 61 21.21 -9.46 11.89
CA SER A 61 20.56 -8.22 11.46
C SER A 61 19.33 -8.54 10.62
N TYR A 62 18.44 -7.56 10.43
CA TYR A 62 17.28 -7.77 9.58
C TYR A 62 17.67 -7.98 8.12
N HIS A 63 17.01 -8.93 7.46
CA HIS A 63 17.12 -9.10 6.03
C HIS A 63 16.32 -8.00 5.32
N LEU A 64 16.97 -7.26 4.43
CA LEU A 64 16.39 -6.10 3.75
C LEU A 64 16.29 -6.36 2.24
N THR A 65 15.11 -6.11 1.68
CA THR A 65 14.89 -6.13 0.22
C THR A 65 14.90 -4.72 -0.36
N ARG A 66 14.87 -4.66 -1.69
CA ARG A 66 14.78 -3.43 -2.48
C ARG A 66 13.69 -3.60 -3.55
N GLU A 67 12.95 -2.53 -3.80
CA GLU A 67 11.92 -2.45 -4.85
C GLU A 67 12.24 -1.31 -5.83
N GLY A 68 11.46 -1.18 -6.90
CA GLY A 68 11.66 -0.12 -7.90
C GLY A 68 11.59 1.28 -7.29
N GLY A 69 12.45 2.17 -7.78
CA GLY A 69 12.59 3.54 -7.26
C GLY A 69 13.43 3.69 -5.99
N HIS A 70 13.89 2.60 -5.37
CA HIS A 70 14.82 2.67 -4.25
C HIS A 70 16.29 2.51 -4.67
N SER A 71 17.14 3.37 -4.12
CA SER A 71 18.60 3.32 -4.34
C SER A 71 19.30 2.31 -3.42
N HIS A 72 18.78 2.12 -2.19
CA HIS A 72 19.34 1.22 -1.17
C HIS A 72 18.33 0.13 -0.72
N ARG A 73 18.84 -0.96 -0.12
CA ARG A 73 18.01 -2.00 0.53
C ARG A 73 17.48 -1.44 1.86
N ARG A 74 16.16 -1.31 1.99
CA ARG A 74 15.52 -0.61 3.14
C ARG A 74 14.15 -1.16 3.52
N ILE A 75 13.74 -2.28 2.92
CA ILE A 75 12.41 -2.85 3.08
C ILE A 75 12.52 -4.08 3.99
N LEU A 76 11.94 -3.97 5.17
CA LEU A 76 11.73 -5.08 6.09
C LEU A 76 10.58 -5.95 5.58
N HIS A 77 10.73 -7.26 5.70
CA HIS A 77 9.71 -8.19 5.24
C HIS A 77 9.64 -9.45 6.12
N ALA A 78 8.56 -10.22 5.98
CA ALA A 78 8.41 -11.54 6.55
C ALA A 78 8.07 -12.51 5.42
N ALA A 79 9.08 -13.25 4.94
CA ALA A 79 9.05 -13.97 3.68
C ALA A 79 8.44 -13.12 2.55
N ASP A 80 7.43 -13.63 1.85
CA ASP A 80 6.64 -12.93 0.84
C ASP A 80 5.27 -12.44 1.35
N ALA A 81 5.04 -12.48 2.68
CA ALA A 81 3.74 -12.29 3.30
C ALA A 81 3.74 -11.30 4.49
N THR A 82 4.57 -10.26 4.45
CA THR A 82 4.68 -9.22 5.51
C THR A 82 3.33 -8.69 5.99
N GLY A 83 2.39 -8.46 5.07
CA GLY A 83 1.05 -7.97 5.43
C GLY A 83 0.27 -8.92 6.35
N ARG A 84 0.46 -10.24 6.23
CA ARG A 84 -0.17 -11.23 7.09
C ARG A 84 0.37 -11.15 8.53
N GLU A 85 1.69 -11.08 8.68
CA GLU A 85 2.34 -10.97 10.00
C GLU A 85 1.95 -9.69 10.73
N VAL A 86 1.95 -8.57 10.01
CA VAL A 86 1.55 -7.26 10.57
C VAL A 86 0.08 -7.30 11.00
N GLU A 87 -0.83 -7.70 10.11
CA GLU A 87 -2.27 -7.69 10.38
C GLU A 87 -2.62 -8.64 11.54
N THR A 88 -2.13 -9.89 11.49
CA THR A 88 -2.44 -10.90 12.51
C THR A 88 -1.98 -10.45 13.90
N THR A 89 -0.78 -9.86 14.00
CA THR A 89 -0.23 -9.35 15.25
C THR A 89 -1.07 -8.18 15.79
N LEU A 90 -1.36 -7.19 14.95
CA LEU A 90 -2.11 -6.00 15.38
C LEU A 90 -3.56 -6.33 15.77
N VAL A 91 -4.23 -7.20 15.01
CA VAL A 91 -5.58 -7.69 15.34
C VAL A 91 -5.57 -8.44 16.68
N SER A 92 -4.60 -9.35 16.89
CA SER A 92 -4.47 -10.08 18.15
C SER A 92 -4.28 -9.13 19.34
N LYS A 93 -3.40 -8.13 19.23
CA LYS A 93 -3.21 -7.12 20.28
C LYS A 93 -4.49 -6.31 20.54
N ALA A 94 -5.19 -5.89 19.49
CA ALA A 94 -6.41 -5.11 19.61
C ALA A 94 -7.55 -5.88 20.29
N LEU A 95 -7.74 -7.16 19.92
CA LEU A 95 -8.76 -8.03 20.52
C LEU A 95 -8.51 -8.32 22.00
N ASN A 96 -7.24 -8.33 22.42
CA ASN A 96 -6.84 -8.56 23.81
C ASN A 96 -6.77 -7.28 24.66
N HIS A 97 -7.06 -6.10 24.09
CA HIS A 97 -6.96 -4.83 24.80
C HIS A 97 -8.31 -4.44 25.44
N PRO A 98 -8.37 -4.21 26.78
CA PRO A 98 -9.64 -4.02 27.50
C PRO A 98 -10.44 -2.78 27.07
N ASN A 99 -9.76 -1.77 26.51
CA ASN A 99 -10.39 -0.52 26.07
C ASN A 99 -10.67 -0.46 24.56
N ILE A 100 -10.41 -1.54 23.81
CA ILE A 100 -10.69 -1.61 22.37
C ILE A 100 -11.88 -2.53 22.14
N ARG A 101 -12.84 -2.07 21.32
CA ARG A 101 -13.94 -2.90 20.83
C ARG A 101 -13.84 -3.02 19.33
N VAL A 102 -13.61 -4.24 18.86
CA VAL A 102 -13.66 -4.57 17.43
C VAL A 102 -15.08 -4.98 17.07
N LEU A 103 -15.67 -4.28 16.09
CA LEU A 103 -17.01 -4.56 15.59
C LEU A 103 -16.89 -5.04 14.14
N GLU A 104 -16.79 -6.35 13.96
CA GLU A 104 -16.75 -6.94 12.62
C GLU A 104 -18.09 -6.80 11.91
N ARG A 105 -18.07 -6.95 10.58
CA ARG A 105 -19.28 -6.93 9.71
C ARG A 105 -20.18 -5.72 9.97
N SER A 106 -19.56 -4.59 10.31
CA SER A 106 -20.23 -3.32 10.62
C SER A 106 -19.82 -2.30 9.57
N ASN A 107 -20.75 -1.93 8.68
CA ASN A 107 -20.46 -1.06 7.55
C ASN A 107 -20.87 0.38 7.87
N ALA A 108 -19.91 1.31 7.95
CA ALA A 108 -20.22 2.72 8.12
C ALA A 108 -20.91 3.27 6.86
N VAL A 109 -22.12 3.81 7.03
CA VAL A 109 -22.92 4.34 5.92
C VAL A 109 -22.60 5.81 5.67
N ASP A 110 -22.63 6.61 6.73
CA ASP A 110 -22.29 8.03 6.66
C ASP A 110 -21.88 8.61 8.02
N LEU A 111 -21.12 9.71 7.97
CA LEU A 111 -20.74 10.49 9.14
C LEU A 111 -21.90 11.37 9.60
N ILE A 112 -22.06 11.47 10.92
CA ILE A 112 -23.04 12.37 11.54
C ILE A 112 -22.36 13.72 11.73
N VAL A 113 -22.77 14.71 10.94
CA VAL A 113 -22.22 16.08 10.98
C VAL A 113 -23.20 17.00 11.72
N SER A 114 -22.71 17.74 12.71
CA SER A 114 -23.52 18.48 13.69
C SER A 114 -24.54 19.44 13.07
N ASP A 115 -24.12 20.23 12.08
CA ASP A 115 -24.95 21.22 11.40
C ASP A 115 -26.03 20.57 10.52
N LYS A 116 -25.81 19.36 10.01
CA LYS A 116 -26.81 18.58 9.27
C LYS A 116 -27.94 18.01 10.13
N ILE A 117 -27.73 17.92 11.44
CA ILE A 117 -28.71 17.39 12.40
C ILE A 117 -29.22 18.45 13.39
N GLY A 118 -28.99 19.73 13.11
CA GLY A 118 -29.47 20.84 13.93
C GLY A 118 -28.77 21.02 15.27
N LEU A 119 -27.57 20.44 15.46
CA LEU A 119 -26.76 20.72 16.66
C LEU A 119 -26.10 22.10 16.53
N PRO A 120 -26.10 22.91 17.61
CA PRO A 120 -25.52 24.24 17.58
C PRO A 120 -23.99 24.22 17.51
N GLY A 121 -23.43 25.36 17.10
CA GLY A 121 -22.01 25.62 16.99
C GLY A 121 -21.45 25.36 15.59
N THR A 122 -20.12 25.29 15.49
CA THR A 122 -19.43 25.04 14.23
C THR A 122 -19.59 23.59 13.78
N ARG A 123 -19.51 23.39 12.45
CA ARG A 123 -19.53 22.08 11.79
C ARG A 123 -18.49 21.14 12.40
N ARG A 124 -18.94 20.00 12.94
CA ARG A 124 -18.08 18.94 13.49
C ARG A 124 -18.73 17.57 13.32
N VAL A 125 -17.92 16.52 13.21
CA VAL A 125 -18.40 15.12 13.23
C VAL A 125 -18.63 14.69 14.68
N VAL A 126 -19.75 14.03 14.94
CA VAL A 126 -20.15 13.58 16.31
C VAL A 126 -20.44 12.08 16.39
N GLY A 127 -20.19 11.34 15.31
CA GLY A 127 -20.49 9.93 15.20
C GLY A 127 -20.65 9.47 13.76
N ALA A 128 -21.19 8.26 13.58
CA ALA A 128 -21.54 7.69 12.29
C ALA A 128 -22.79 6.80 12.39
N TRP A 129 -23.53 6.70 11.30
CA TRP A 129 -24.52 5.63 11.13
C TRP A 129 -23.84 4.40 10.57
N VAL A 130 -24.10 3.24 11.18
CA VAL A 130 -23.40 1.99 10.88
C VAL A 130 -24.44 0.90 10.60
N TRP A 131 -24.40 0.33 9.41
CA TRP A 131 -25.20 -0.83 9.06
C TRP A 131 -24.58 -2.09 9.69
N ASN A 132 -25.27 -2.64 10.68
CA ASN A 132 -24.95 -3.91 11.30
C ASN A 132 -25.40 -5.05 10.38
N ARG A 133 -24.46 -5.71 9.71
CA ARG A 133 -24.81 -6.73 8.71
C ARG A 133 -25.39 -8.00 9.31
N ASN A 134 -25.21 -8.26 10.60
CA ASN A 134 -25.74 -9.46 11.25
C ASN A 134 -27.20 -9.28 11.65
N LYS A 135 -27.61 -8.04 11.97
CA LYS A 135 -28.99 -7.69 12.34
C LYS A 135 -29.78 -7.02 11.23
N GLU A 136 -29.10 -6.65 10.15
CA GLU A 136 -29.65 -5.91 9.01
C GLU A 136 -30.28 -4.55 9.39
N THR A 137 -29.74 -3.90 10.42
CA THR A 137 -30.23 -2.61 10.93
C THR A 137 -29.14 -1.54 10.92
N VAL A 138 -29.54 -0.28 10.76
CA VAL A 138 -28.64 0.87 10.90
C VAL A 138 -28.63 1.32 12.35
N GLU A 139 -27.49 1.14 13.02
CA GLU A 139 -27.24 1.54 14.41
C GLU A 139 -26.54 2.91 14.43
N THR A 140 -26.80 3.71 15.47
CA THR A 140 -26.12 5.00 15.67
C THR A 140 -24.91 4.83 16.58
N CYS A 141 -23.73 5.23 16.11
CA CYS A 141 -22.50 5.22 16.89
C CYS A 141 -22.09 6.65 17.25
N HIS A 142 -22.09 6.98 18.53
CA HIS A 142 -21.64 8.27 19.05
C HIS A 142 -20.16 8.23 19.40
N ALA A 143 -19.40 9.26 19.02
CA ALA A 143 -17.99 9.37 19.36
C ALA A 143 -17.55 10.83 19.47
N LYS A 144 -16.53 11.08 20.30
CA LYS A 144 -15.90 12.42 20.43
C LYS A 144 -14.98 12.73 19.25
N ALA A 145 -14.42 11.70 18.63
CA ALA A 145 -13.58 11.78 17.44
C ALA A 145 -13.86 10.56 16.56
N VAL A 146 -13.86 10.75 15.25
CA VAL A 146 -14.04 9.70 14.25
C VAL A 146 -12.84 9.72 13.32
N VAL A 147 -12.24 8.55 13.09
CA VAL A 147 -11.08 8.37 12.21
C VAL A 147 -11.50 7.50 11.03
N LEU A 148 -11.27 7.98 9.81
CA LEU A 148 -11.46 7.19 8.59
C LEU A 148 -10.14 6.48 8.24
N ALA A 149 -10.14 5.15 8.35
CA ALA A 149 -9.02 4.28 7.98
C ALA A 149 -9.53 3.15 7.06
N THR A 150 -10.24 3.52 5.98
CA THR A 150 -11.10 2.62 5.19
C THR A 150 -10.40 1.96 4.00
N GLY A 151 -9.08 2.11 3.86
CA GLY A 151 -8.36 1.67 2.66
C GLY A 151 -8.62 2.56 1.43
N GLY A 152 -8.29 2.02 0.25
CA GLY A 152 -8.33 2.73 -1.03
C GLY A 152 -9.63 2.56 -1.83
N ALA A 153 -9.58 2.95 -3.11
CA ALA A 153 -10.72 2.97 -4.03
C ALA A 153 -10.50 2.20 -5.34
N SER A 154 -9.48 1.32 -5.41
CA SER A 154 -9.09 0.68 -6.67
C SER A 154 -10.16 -0.24 -7.28
N LYS A 155 -11.23 -0.58 -6.55
CA LYS A 155 -12.34 -1.40 -7.07
C LYS A 155 -13.25 -0.66 -8.06
N VAL A 156 -13.03 0.64 -8.29
CA VAL A 156 -13.64 1.37 -9.41
C VAL A 156 -13.11 0.91 -10.78
N TYR A 157 -11.94 0.26 -10.82
CA TYR A 157 -11.35 -0.31 -12.03
C TYR A 157 -11.70 -1.79 -12.17
N GLN A 158 -11.89 -2.22 -13.42
CA GLN A 158 -12.22 -3.61 -13.76
C GLN A 158 -11.14 -4.60 -13.29
N TYR A 159 -9.87 -4.24 -13.45
CA TYR A 159 -8.72 -5.03 -13.04
C TYR A 159 -8.03 -4.36 -11.85
N THR A 160 -7.86 -5.11 -10.76
CA THR A 160 -7.24 -4.61 -9.53
C THR A 160 -6.63 -5.75 -8.73
N THR A 161 -5.54 -5.48 -8.02
CA THR A 161 -4.94 -6.42 -7.05
C THR A 161 -5.62 -6.34 -5.68
N ASN A 162 -6.55 -5.40 -5.49
CA ASN A 162 -7.18 -5.16 -4.20
C ASN A 162 -8.30 -6.16 -3.93
N PRO A 163 -8.58 -6.45 -2.64
CA PRO A 163 -9.78 -7.17 -2.25
C PRO A 163 -11.05 -6.36 -2.60
N ASP A 164 -12.20 -7.04 -2.64
CA ASP A 164 -13.48 -6.45 -3.05
C ASP A 164 -13.97 -5.31 -2.13
N ILE A 165 -13.35 -5.11 -0.97
CA ILE A 165 -13.68 -4.07 0.01
C ILE A 165 -13.09 -2.69 -0.34
N SER A 166 -12.19 -2.59 -1.33
CA SER A 166 -11.52 -1.31 -1.68
C SER A 166 -12.39 -0.42 -2.58
N SER A 167 -13.61 -0.11 -2.11
CA SER A 167 -14.66 0.63 -2.82
C SER A 167 -14.61 2.15 -2.61
N GLY A 168 -13.71 2.66 -1.78
CA GLY A 168 -13.56 4.10 -1.56
C GLY A 168 -14.62 4.71 -0.62
N ASP A 169 -15.28 3.90 0.22
CA ASP A 169 -16.39 4.33 1.07
C ASP A 169 -16.00 5.51 1.99
N GLY A 170 -14.82 5.48 2.60
CA GLY A 170 -14.35 6.58 3.45
C GLY A 170 -14.08 7.87 2.70
N ILE A 171 -13.55 7.80 1.47
CA ILE A 171 -13.37 8.99 0.61
C ILE A 171 -14.75 9.61 0.32
N ALA A 172 -15.73 8.77 -0.02
CA ALA A 172 -17.07 9.22 -0.31
C ALA A 172 -17.80 9.80 0.92
N MET A 173 -17.66 9.17 2.10
CA MET A 173 -18.19 9.69 3.37
C MET A 173 -17.56 11.04 3.74
N ALA A 174 -16.24 11.18 3.61
CA ALA A 174 -15.54 12.43 3.86
C ALA A 174 -16.01 13.55 2.91
N TRP A 175 -16.14 13.24 1.62
CA TRP A 175 -16.67 14.17 0.62
C TRP A 175 -18.08 14.63 0.97
N ARG A 176 -18.99 13.71 1.29
CA ARG A 176 -20.37 14.04 1.72
C ARG A 176 -20.39 14.85 3.01
N ALA A 177 -19.44 14.65 3.91
CA ALA A 177 -19.29 15.46 5.13
C ALA A 177 -18.66 16.86 4.88
N GLY A 178 -18.21 17.13 3.65
CA GLY A 178 -17.69 18.42 3.22
C GLY A 178 -16.18 18.59 3.40
N CYS A 179 -15.43 17.49 3.41
CA CYS A 179 -13.96 17.50 3.28
C CYS A 179 -13.57 17.78 1.83
N ARG A 180 -12.46 18.49 1.63
CA ARG A 180 -11.78 18.55 0.32
C ARG A 180 -11.08 17.22 0.04
N VAL A 181 -10.97 16.87 -1.22
CA VAL A 181 -10.20 15.73 -1.74
C VAL A 181 -9.19 16.23 -2.78
N ALA A 182 -8.14 15.47 -3.03
CA ALA A 182 -7.10 15.82 -4.00
C ALA A 182 -6.50 14.56 -4.62
N ASN A 183 -5.83 14.72 -5.77
CA ASN A 183 -4.98 13.71 -6.40
C ASN A 183 -5.68 12.37 -6.73
N LEU A 184 -7.01 12.38 -6.90
CA LEU A 184 -7.79 11.17 -7.20
C LEU A 184 -7.59 10.68 -8.64
N GLU A 185 -6.92 11.44 -9.49
CA GLU A 185 -6.45 11.04 -10.82
C GLU A 185 -5.20 10.15 -10.76
N PHE A 186 -4.42 10.22 -9.68
CA PHE A 186 -3.18 9.46 -9.51
C PHE A 186 -3.45 8.06 -8.93
N ASN A 187 -3.99 7.17 -9.78
CA ASN A 187 -4.21 5.77 -9.43
C ASN A 187 -3.07 4.90 -9.97
N GLN A 188 -2.41 4.16 -9.09
CA GLN A 188 -1.30 3.30 -9.47
C GLN A 188 -1.78 1.93 -9.95
N PHE A 189 -1.35 1.55 -11.16
CA PHE A 189 -1.49 0.19 -11.66
C PHE A 189 -0.22 -0.59 -11.35
N HIS A 190 -0.34 -1.70 -10.62
CA HIS A 190 0.83 -2.53 -10.36
C HIS A 190 1.25 -3.25 -11.65
N PRO A 191 2.53 -3.19 -12.07
CA PRO A 191 2.96 -3.71 -13.37
C PRO A 191 2.89 -5.25 -13.48
N THR A 192 2.98 -5.96 -12.36
CA THR A 192 3.09 -7.44 -12.32
C THR A 192 1.91 -8.09 -11.59
N ALA A 193 0.68 -7.86 -12.07
CA ALA A 193 -0.47 -8.67 -11.68
C ALA A 193 -0.51 -9.97 -12.49
N LEU A 194 -0.89 -11.08 -11.87
CA LEU A 194 -0.95 -12.38 -12.52
C LEU A 194 -2.09 -12.43 -13.55
N TYR A 195 -1.74 -12.73 -14.79
CA TYR A 195 -2.70 -13.05 -15.83
C TYR A 195 -2.94 -14.56 -15.88
N HIS A 196 -4.03 -15.04 -15.30
CA HIS A 196 -4.44 -16.44 -15.36
C HIS A 196 -5.96 -16.56 -15.22
N PRO A 197 -6.67 -17.39 -16.01
CA PRO A 197 -8.14 -17.47 -15.98
C PRO A 197 -8.75 -17.78 -14.61
N GLN A 198 -7.98 -18.47 -13.75
CA GLN A 198 -8.41 -18.86 -12.41
C GLN A 198 -7.92 -17.90 -11.31
N ALA A 199 -6.96 -17.01 -11.62
CA ALA A 199 -6.43 -16.04 -10.67
C ALA A 199 -7.05 -14.67 -10.97
N ARG A 200 -8.01 -14.25 -10.15
CA ARG A 200 -8.76 -13.01 -10.43
C ARG A 200 -7.91 -11.76 -10.19
N ASN A 201 -7.23 -11.68 -9.03
CA ASN A 201 -6.57 -10.47 -8.54
C ASN A 201 -5.26 -10.80 -7.79
N PHE A 202 -4.38 -11.63 -8.35
CA PHE A 202 -3.15 -12.04 -7.63
C PHE A 202 -1.96 -11.14 -8.00
N LEU A 203 -1.29 -10.61 -6.99
CA LEU A 203 -0.12 -9.75 -7.15
C LEU A 203 1.16 -10.59 -7.10
N LEU A 204 2.05 -10.40 -8.09
CA LEU A 204 3.45 -10.85 -8.00
C LEU A 204 4.28 -9.67 -7.49
N THR A 205 4.89 -9.84 -6.30
CA THR A 205 5.59 -8.76 -5.60
C THR A 205 6.70 -8.14 -6.44
N GLU A 206 6.86 -6.82 -6.31
CA GLU A 206 7.98 -6.09 -6.92
C GLU A 206 9.33 -6.53 -6.37
N ALA A 207 9.37 -7.09 -5.16
CA ALA A 207 10.58 -7.69 -4.60
C ALA A 207 11.18 -8.78 -5.53
N LEU A 208 10.38 -9.45 -6.36
CA LEU A 208 10.92 -10.37 -7.39
C LEU A 208 11.85 -9.64 -8.36
N ARG A 209 11.46 -8.46 -8.86
CA ARG A 209 12.32 -7.61 -9.71
C ARG A 209 13.52 -7.09 -8.91
N GLY A 210 13.27 -6.72 -7.65
CA GLY A 210 14.30 -6.37 -6.67
C GLY A 210 15.42 -7.40 -6.52
N GLU A 211 15.05 -8.69 -6.53
CA GLU A 211 15.96 -9.82 -6.40
C GLU A 211 16.44 -10.38 -7.76
N GLY A 212 16.10 -9.72 -8.87
CA GLY A 212 16.70 -9.94 -10.18
C GLY A 212 15.74 -10.44 -11.27
N ALA A 213 14.43 -10.52 -11.01
CA ALA A 213 13.49 -11.02 -12.02
C ALA A 213 13.45 -10.11 -13.24
N TYR A 214 13.37 -10.73 -14.42
CA TYR A 214 13.29 -10.04 -15.70
C TYR A 214 11.86 -9.88 -16.17
N LEU A 215 11.58 -8.74 -16.81
CA LEU A 215 10.35 -8.52 -17.56
C LEU A 215 10.60 -8.86 -19.03
N LYS A 216 9.86 -9.85 -19.53
CA LYS A 216 10.07 -10.44 -20.86
C LYS A 216 8.84 -10.30 -21.74
N ARG A 217 9.11 -10.11 -23.03
CA ARG A 217 8.14 -10.27 -24.12
C ARG A 217 7.78 -11.75 -24.31
N PRO A 218 6.70 -12.07 -25.05
CA PRO A 218 6.38 -13.45 -25.41
C PRO A 218 7.49 -14.19 -26.18
N ASP A 219 8.37 -13.47 -26.88
CA ASP A 219 9.53 -14.04 -27.58
C ASP A 219 10.74 -14.31 -26.66
N GLY A 220 10.63 -14.00 -25.37
CA GLY A 220 11.67 -14.19 -24.35
C GLY A 220 12.65 -13.01 -24.21
N THR A 221 12.58 -11.98 -25.05
CA THR A 221 13.47 -10.81 -24.95
C THR A 221 13.07 -9.88 -23.80
N ARG A 222 14.06 -9.22 -23.20
CA ARG A 222 13.82 -8.13 -22.24
C ARG A 222 13.44 -6.86 -22.99
N PHE A 223 12.42 -6.15 -22.50
CA PHE A 223 11.93 -4.93 -23.15
C PHE A 223 12.17 -3.65 -22.36
N MET A 224 12.29 -3.71 -21.04
CA MET A 224 12.49 -2.49 -20.23
C MET A 224 13.69 -1.62 -20.65
N PRO A 225 14.84 -2.17 -21.08
CA PRO A 225 15.94 -1.36 -21.59
C PRO A 225 15.59 -0.46 -22.80
N ASP A 226 14.54 -0.78 -23.55
CA ASP A 226 14.07 0.04 -24.67
C ASP A 226 13.26 1.27 -24.21
N PHE A 227 12.86 1.33 -22.94
CA PHE A 227 12.00 2.38 -22.38
C PHE A 227 12.69 3.22 -21.31
N ASP A 228 13.48 2.58 -20.43
CA ASP A 228 14.12 3.26 -19.30
C ASP A 228 15.42 2.57 -18.92
N GLU A 229 16.48 3.35 -18.70
CA GLU A 229 17.81 2.84 -18.33
C GLU A 229 17.82 2.09 -16.99
N ARG A 230 16.86 2.39 -16.09
CA ARG A 230 16.70 1.70 -14.80
C ARG A 230 16.11 0.29 -14.97
N GLY A 231 15.68 -0.07 -16.17
CA GLY A 231 15.19 -1.40 -16.49
C GLY A 231 13.99 -1.81 -15.64
N GLU A 232 14.01 -3.05 -15.13
CA GLU A 232 12.97 -3.62 -14.29
C GLU A 232 12.80 -2.90 -12.94
N LEU A 233 13.72 -2.01 -12.52
CA LEU A 233 13.62 -1.24 -11.28
C LEU A 233 13.19 0.21 -11.49
N ALA A 234 12.78 0.58 -12.71
CA ALA A 234 12.12 1.86 -12.96
C ALA A 234 10.82 2.00 -12.12
N PRO A 235 10.38 3.23 -11.82
CA PRO A 235 9.10 3.49 -11.16
C PRO A 235 7.91 2.80 -11.85
N ARG A 236 6.93 2.39 -11.03
CA ARG A 236 5.79 1.56 -11.45
C ARG A 236 5.01 2.15 -12.61
N ASP A 237 4.83 3.47 -12.65
CA ASP A 237 4.08 4.14 -13.69
C ASP A 237 4.79 4.03 -15.06
N ILE A 238 6.12 4.07 -15.08
CA ILE A 238 6.93 3.85 -16.28
C ILE A 238 6.85 2.39 -16.72
N VAL A 239 7.06 1.45 -15.79
CA VAL A 239 7.03 0.01 -16.09
C VAL A 239 5.64 -0.42 -16.59
N ALA A 240 4.56 0.04 -15.95
CA ALA A 240 3.20 -0.28 -16.35
C ALA A 240 2.88 0.28 -17.75
N ARG A 241 3.32 1.50 -18.07
CA ARG A 241 3.16 2.07 -19.42
C ARG A 241 3.98 1.32 -20.47
N ALA A 242 5.19 0.87 -20.14
CA ALA A 242 6.02 0.07 -21.05
C ALA A 242 5.36 -1.29 -21.35
N ILE A 243 4.83 -1.97 -20.34
CA ILE A 243 4.09 -3.23 -20.50
C ILE A 243 2.85 -3.02 -21.37
N ASP A 244 2.02 -2.02 -21.05
CA ASP A 244 0.82 -1.69 -21.82
C ASP A 244 1.14 -1.33 -23.28
N HIS A 245 2.22 -0.58 -23.51
CA HIS A 245 2.71 -0.26 -24.85
C HIS A 245 3.06 -1.52 -25.63
N GLU A 246 3.86 -2.42 -25.05
CA GLU A 246 4.29 -3.65 -25.72
C GLU A 246 3.13 -4.60 -25.99
N MET A 247 2.18 -4.71 -25.06
CA MET A 247 0.95 -5.48 -25.26
C MET A 247 0.16 -4.96 -26.46
N LYS A 248 -0.04 -3.63 -26.55
CA LYS A 248 -0.74 -2.99 -27.67
C LYS A 248 0.00 -3.13 -28.99
N ARG A 249 1.33 -2.95 -28.98
CA ARG A 249 2.18 -3.03 -30.19
C ARG A 249 2.19 -4.44 -30.78
N LEU A 250 2.21 -5.46 -29.93
CA LEU A 250 2.30 -6.87 -30.33
C LEU A 250 0.93 -7.55 -30.47
N GLY A 251 -0.14 -6.95 -29.95
CA GLY A 251 -1.42 -7.62 -29.80
C GLY A 251 -1.35 -8.79 -28.81
N ALA A 252 -0.53 -8.65 -27.76
CA ALA A 252 -0.30 -9.70 -26.77
C ALA A 252 -1.19 -9.47 -25.54
N ASP A 253 -1.75 -10.56 -25.00
CA ASP A 253 -2.62 -10.52 -23.81
C ASP A 253 -1.84 -10.25 -22.51
N CYS A 254 -0.56 -10.60 -22.47
CA CYS A 254 0.29 -10.41 -21.30
C CYS A 254 1.78 -10.32 -21.65
N MET A 255 2.56 -9.89 -20.66
CA MET A 255 4.02 -10.01 -20.61
C MET A 255 4.41 -11.00 -19.50
N PHE A 256 5.69 -11.36 -19.44
CA PHE A 256 6.19 -12.39 -18.52
C PHE A 256 7.13 -11.79 -17.46
N LEU A 257 7.03 -12.31 -16.24
CA LEU A 257 7.98 -12.07 -15.16
C LEU A 257 8.76 -13.36 -14.92
N ASP A 258 10.09 -13.31 -14.96
CA ASP A 258 10.93 -14.51 -14.94
C ASP A 258 12.13 -14.37 -14.00
N ILE A 259 12.19 -15.24 -12.99
CA ILE A 259 13.30 -15.36 -12.03
C ILE A 259 14.04 -16.69 -12.14
N SER A 260 13.78 -17.51 -13.18
CA SER A 260 14.31 -18.87 -13.33
C SER A 260 15.84 -18.99 -13.41
N HIS A 261 16.56 -17.87 -13.56
CA HIS A 261 18.02 -17.82 -13.65
C HIS A 261 18.71 -17.67 -12.29
N LYS A 262 17.94 -17.58 -11.19
CA LYS A 262 18.45 -17.52 -9.81
C LYS A 262 18.50 -18.89 -9.15
#